data_AF-A0A1F9Z3R8-F1
#
_entry.id   AF-A0A1F9Z3R8-F1
#
_cell.length_a   1.000
_cell.length_b   1.000
_cell.length_c   1.000
_cell.angle_alpha   90.00
_cell.angle_beta   90.00
_cell.angle_gamma   90.00
#
_symmetry.space_group_name_H-M   'P 1'
#
loop_
_entity.id
_entity.type
_entity.pdbx_description
1 polymer ?
#
loop_
_entity_poly.entity_id
_entity_poly.type
_entity_poly.pdbx_seq_one_letter_code
_entity_poly.pdbx_strand_id
1 'polypeptide(L)'
;MKRLKVQDLTVSAFMTREVVTATPSETIGDVLGKMKKHDVHEVPILDKKRIEGVVTMRELMKRRNLPPSTKASTVMLGGPELAEDTPLPEAAETMLSSGFRTLPILKKKTLAGVISRTDLVRALVETEALASLKVRDLMTPNPQCVGESDTVDHAVKLMQSLGERSIPVVDRNRHLEGVVGLKDLAEFFARPKTRERYGDRAGREERVAIEVKGVMRYPPVMVGPEADVHRAAELMLRHNVSSVIVVDKDEPVGILTKADLMHVLAGFQEREQLFVEVSGLEDEPTDAYDAMYATIQKEMKKIAELTTPRTLSLHVQKYKPDGDRWKYSLRCRFATAHDMYYAHHFDWDLNLALGALLEGLYRRIVKEKERKITEKKRHHSA
;
A
#
# COMPACT_ATOMS: atom_id res chain seq x y z
N MET A 1 6.42 3.24 -34.38
CA MET A 1 7.38 3.67 -33.33
C MET A 1 7.46 2.56 -32.29
N LYS A 2 8.66 2.09 -31.91
CA LYS A 2 8.80 1.19 -30.74
C LYS A 2 8.28 1.94 -29.52
N ARG A 3 7.28 1.39 -28.82
CA ARG A 3 6.87 1.92 -27.52
C ARG A 3 8.09 1.90 -26.60
N LEU A 4 8.38 3.03 -25.96
CA LEU A 4 9.42 3.10 -24.94
C LEU A 4 9.02 2.17 -23.79
N LYS A 5 9.97 1.39 -23.27
CA LYS A 5 9.70 0.52 -22.13
C LYS A 5 9.61 1.38 -20.88
N VAL A 6 8.73 0.99 -19.95
CA VAL A 6 8.51 1.76 -18.72
C VAL A 6 9.78 1.93 -17.88
N GLN A 7 10.71 0.96 -17.92
CA GLN A 7 11.97 1.04 -17.19
C GLN A 7 12.96 2.09 -17.73
N ASP A 8 12.79 2.53 -18.98
CA ASP A 8 13.68 3.51 -19.62
C ASP A 8 13.18 4.95 -19.41
N LEU A 9 12.02 5.11 -18.77
CA LEU A 9 11.38 6.40 -18.52
C LEU A 9 11.79 6.95 -17.15
N THR A 10 11.77 8.29 -17.05
CA THR A 10 12.15 9.01 -15.83
C THR A 10 10.96 9.71 -15.21
N VAL A 11 11.07 10.05 -13.93
CA VAL A 11 10.01 10.72 -13.17
C VAL A 11 9.57 12.04 -13.78
N SER A 12 10.47 12.80 -14.43
CA SER A 12 10.12 14.08 -15.06
C SER A 12 9.13 13.97 -16.23
N ALA A 13 9.02 12.78 -16.85
CA ALA A 13 8.05 12.52 -17.92
C ALA A 13 6.61 12.36 -17.39
N PHE A 14 6.46 11.95 -16.12
CA PHE A 14 5.15 11.66 -15.51
C PHE A 14 4.82 12.53 -14.30
N MET A 15 5.73 13.40 -13.86
CA MET A 15 5.50 14.21 -12.67
C MET A 15 4.39 15.25 -12.82
N THR A 16 3.69 15.51 -11.72
CA THR A 16 2.79 16.66 -11.58
C THR A 16 3.61 17.91 -11.29
N ARG A 17 3.52 18.92 -12.16
CA ARG A 17 4.26 20.19 -12.04
C ARG A 17 3.53 21.23 -11.19
N GLU A 18 2.21 21.23 -11.23
CA GLU A 18 1.38 22.09 -10.39
C GLU A 18 1.22 21.46 -9.01
N VAL A 19 2.22 21.70 -8.15
CA VAL A 19 2.28 21.07 -6.83
C VAL A 19 1.49 21.87 -5.80
N VAL A 20 0.61 21.19 -5.08
CA VAL A 20 -0.01 21.71 -3.86
C VAL A 20 1.05 21.71 -2.75
N THR A 21 1.42 22.88 -2.26
CA THR A 21 2.45 23.05 -1.22
C THR A 21 1.89 23.82 -0.02
N ALA A 22 2.61 23.79 1.10
CA ALA A 22 2.34 24.62 2.27
C ALA A 22 3.63 25.21 2.84
N THR A 23 3.53 26.26 3.66
CA THR A 23 4.70 26.83 4.35
C THR A 23 4.87 26.24 5.76
N PRO A 24 6.07 26.32 6.38
CA PRO A 24 6.28 25.85 7.75
C PRO A 24 5.37 26.49 8.79
N SER A 25 4.86 27.70 8.53
CA SER A 25 4.00 28.46 9.43
C SER A 25 2.51 28.16 9.27
N GLU A 26 2.10 27.58 8.14
CA GLU A 26 0.71 27.14 7.95
C GLU A 26 0.31 26.10 8.99
N THR A 27 -0.98 26.06 9.32
CA THR A 27 -1.50 25.16 10.35
C THR A 27 -1.86 23.80 9.76
N ILE A 28 -1.98 22.78 10.62
CA ILE A 28 -2.50 21.46 10.22
C ILE A 28 -3.90 21.59 9.60
N GLY A 29 -4.74 22.49 10.12
CA GLY A 29 -6.06 22.78 9.54
C GLY A 29 -5.97 23.25 8.08
N ASP A 30 -5.03 24.14 7.78
CA ASP A 30 -4.77 24.63 6.41
C ASP A 30 -4.29 23.50 5.50
N VAL A 31 -3.32 22.70 5.97
CA VAL A 31 -2.77 21.57 5.24
C VAL A 31 -3.84 20.51 4.96
N LEU A 32 -4.67 20.16 5.96
CA LEU A 32 -5.80 19.24 5.78
C LEU A 32 -6.84 19.79 4.80
N GLY A 33 -7.09 21.09 4.83
CA GLY A 33 -7.95 21.78 3.87
C GLY A 33 -7.42 21.65 2.43
N LYS A 34 -6.12 21.86 2.23
CA LYS A 34 -5.43 21.66 0.95
C LYS A 34 -5.49 20.20 0.49
N MET A 35 -5.18 19.25 1.39
CA MET A 35 -5.27 17.81 1.11
C MET A 35 -6.66 17.41 0.63
N LYS A 36 -7.71 17.87 1.32
CA LYS A 36 -9.10 17.59 0.95
C LYS A 36 -9.49 18.24 -0.37
N LYS A 37 -9.18 19.53 -0.55
CA LYS A 37 -9.56 20.31 -1.74
C LYS A 37 -8.95 19.74 -3.02
N HIS A 38 -7.70 19.29 -2.95
CA HIS A 38 -6.94 18.84 -4.11
C HIS A 38 -6.84 17.31 -4.20
N ASP A 39 -7.49 16.58 -3.30
CA ASP A 39 -7.44 15.12 -3.21
C ASP A 39 -6.00 14.55 -3.17
N VAL A 40 -5.15 15.16 -2.35
CA VAL A 40 -3.77 14.74 -2.14
C VAL A 40 -3.56 14.23 -0.72
N HIS A 41 -2.67 13.25 -0.58
CA HIS A 41 -2.38 12.64 0.73
C HIS A 41 -1.11 13.17 1.38
N GLU A 42 -0.30 13.90 0.62
CA GLU A 42 1.03 14.35 1.04
C GLU A 42 1.25 15.74 0.44
N VAL A 43 1.72 16.67 1.28
CA VAL A 43 1.89 18.08 0.91
C VAL A 43 3.34 18.46 1.22
N PRO A 44 4.16 18.77 0.20
CA PRO A 44 5.50 19.31 0.40
C PRO A 44 5.44 20.65 1.14
N ILE A 45 6.31 20.79 2.14
CA ILE A 45 6.48 22.01 2.91
C ILE A 45 7.66 22.79 2.34
N LEU A 46 7.39 24.00 1.89
CA LEU A 46 8.38 24.89 1.29
C LEU A 46 8.64 26.11 2.18
N ASP A 47 9.90 26.37 2.49
CA ASP A 47 10.34 27.71 2.86
C ASP A 47 10.86 28.43 1.61
N LYS A 48 10.11 29.44 1.16
CA LYS A 48 10.28 30.14 -0.12
C LYS A 48 10.21 29.19 -1.32
N LYS A 49 11.34 28.63 -1.75
CA LYS A 49 11.47 27.69 -2.89
C LYS A 49 12.20 26.40 -2.53
N ARG A 50 12.65 26.28 -1.28
CA ARG A 50 13.38 25.12 -0.77
C ARG A 50 12.40 24.21 -0.05
N ILE A 51 12.54 22.92 -0.29
CA ILE A 51 11.81 21.92 0.46
C ILE A 51 12.43 21.76 1.85
N GLU A 52 11.58 21.81 2.86
CA GLU A 52 11.96 21.64 4.27
C GLU A 52 11.43 20.33 4.84
N GLY A 53 10.41 19.74 4.20
CA GLY A 53 9.86 18.45 4.57
C GLY A 53 8.55 18.16 3.85
N VAL A 54 7.86 17.11 4.29
CA VAL A 54 6.55 16.72 3.76
C VAL A 54 5.61 16.42 4.92
N VAL A 55 4.39 16.94 4.86
CA VAL A 55 3.31 16.52 5.77
C VAL A 55 2.49 15.45 5.08
N THR A 56 2.29 14.31 5.77
CA THR A 56 1.56 13.16 5.22
C THR A 56 0.28 12.92 6.02
N MET A 57 -0.79 12.50 5.33
CA MET A 57 -2.04 12.07 5.96
C MET A 57 -1.79 10.92 6.95
N ARG A 58 -0.84 10.02 6.64
CA ARG A 58 -0.44 8.93 7.55
C ARG A 58 0.06 9.48 8.89
N GLU A 59 0.92 10.49 8.87
CA GLU A 59 1.48 11.08 10.08
C GLU A 59 0.42 11.84 10.90
N LEU A 60 -0.44 12.61 10.22
CA LEU A 60 -1.55 13.30 10.88
C LEU A 60 -2.51 12.31 11.56
N MET A 61 -2.81 11.19 10.90
CA MET A 61 -3.68 10.14 11.46
C MET A 61 -3.05 9.37 12.62
N LYS A 62 -1.71 9.19 12.63
CA LYS A 62 -1.00 8.62 13.77
C LYS A 62 -1.11 9.51 15.01
N ARG A 63 -1.08 10.83 14.82
CA ARG A 63 -1.12 11.83 15.90
C ARG A 63 -2.55 12.32 16.17
N ARG A 64 -3.38 11.45 16.76
CA ARG A 64 -4.85 11.64 16.96
C ARG A 64 -5.27 12.90 17.75
N ASN A 65 -4.38 13.53 18.51
CA ASN A 65 -4.71 14.65 19.43
C ASN A 65 -3.99 15.96 19.10
N LEU A 66 -3.61 16.20 17.85
CA LEU A 66 -3.02 17.48 17.47
C LEU A 66 -4.08 18.57 17.32
N PRO A 67 -3.93 19.72 18.00
CA PRO A 67 -4.75 20.88 17.72
C PRO A 67 -4.66 21.27 16.23
N PRO A 68 -5.77 21.60 15.55
CA PRO A 68 -5.72 22.05 14.15
C PRO A 68 -4.85 23.28 13.94
N SER A 69 -4.63 24.10 14.98
CA SER A 69 -3.77 25.28 14.99
C SER A 69 -2.27 24.97 15.09
N THR A 70 -1.86 23.71 15.32
CA THR A 70 -0.46 23.32 15.32
C THR A 70 0.17 23.61 13.95
N LYS A 71 1.41 24.09 13.94
CA LYS A 71 2.13 24.44 12.71
C LYS A 71 2.60 23.20 11.96
N ALA A 72 2.64 23.28 10.63
CA ALA A 72 3.14 22.24 9.76
C ALA A 72 4.57 21.82 10.11
N SER A 73 5.42 22.78 10.52
CA SER A 73 6.80 22.50 10.94
C SER A 73 6.95 21.54 12.12
N THR A 74 5.91 21.38 12.95
CA THR A 74 5.91 20.47 14.10
C THR A 74 5.65 19.00 13.71
N VAL A 75 5.09 18.77 12.53
CA VAL A 75 4.63 17.45 12.07
C VAL A 75 5.21 17.03 10.73
N MET A 76 5.89 17.94 10.02
CA MET A 76 6.57 17.61 8.78
C MET A 76 7.66 16.57 9.03
N LEU A 77 7.84 15.68 8.06
CA LEU A 77 8.86 14.64 8.07
C LEU A 77 9.92 14.98 7.04
N GLY A 78 11.17 14.64 7.34
CA GLY A 78 12.19 14.48 6.30
C GLY A 78 11.80 13.28 5.44
N GLY A 79 11.62 13.50 4.14
CA GLY A 79 11.25 12.46 3.18
C GLY A 79 12.28 12.34 2.06
N PRO A 80 12.33 11.20 1.37
CA PRO A 80 13.22 11.06 0.23
C PRO A 80 12.80 12.01 -0.90
N GLU A 81 13.79 12.57 -1.57
CA GLU A 81 13.67 13.48 -2.70
C GLU A 81 14.26 12.80 -3.94
N LEU A 82 13.64 13.01 -5.10
CA LEU A 82 14.10 12.44 -6.35
C LEU A 82 14.68 13.52 -7.28
N ALA A 83 15.61 13.13 -8.14
CA ALA A 83 16.08 13.98 -9.24
C ALA A 83 15.14 13.86 -10.45
N GLU A 84 15.14 14.86 -11.35
CA GLU A 84 14.27 14.85 -12.54
C GLU A 84 14.51 13.65 -13.47
N ASP A 85 15.73 13.12 -13.47
CA ASP A 85 16.20 11.99 -14.27
C ASP A 85 16.12 10.64 -13.57
N THR A 86 15.62 10.58 -12.32
CA THR A 86 15.41 9.31 -11.62
C THR A 86 14.49 8.38 -12.44
N PRO A 87 14.88 7.11 -12.69
CA PRO A 87 14.04 6.12 -13.37
C PRO A 87 12.74 5.80 -12.62
N LEU A 88 11.68 5.46 -13.36
CA LEU A 88 10.39 5.09 -12.75
C LEU A 88 10.45 3.87 -11.80
N PRO A 89 11.20 2.79 -12.10
CA PRO A 89 11.37 1.68 -11.17
C PRO A 89 11.99 2.10 -9.83
N GLU A 90 12.99 2.97 -9.86
CA GLU A 90 13.67 3.47 -8.66
C GLU A 90 12.74 4.34 -7.81
N ALA A 91 11.89 5.14 -8.45
CA ALA A 91 10.85 5.91 -7.78
C ALA A 91 9.84 5.00 -7.07
N ALA A 92 9.45 3.88 -7.69
CA ALA A 92 8.57 2.89 -7.08
C ALA A 92 9.21 2.24 -5.85
N GLU A 93 10.49 1.88 -5.92
CA GLU A 93 11.26 1.35 -4.79
C GLU A 93 11.34 2.34 -3.64
N THR A 94 11.63 3.59 -3.95
CA THR A 94 11.69 4.66 -2.95
C THR A 94 10.32 4.82 -2.26
N MET A 95 9.21 4.73 -3.00
CA MET A 95 7.86 4.76 -2.41
C MET A 95 7.54 3.54 -1.54
N LEU A 96 8.07 2.37 -1.89
CA LEU A 96 7.92 1.15 -1.11
C LEU A 96 8.71 1.27 0.19
N SER A 97 10.02 1.46 0.11
CA SER A 97 10.93 1.47 1.28
C SER A 97 10.65 2.60 2.27
N SER A 98 10.30 3.80 1.79
CA SER A 98 10.01 4.94 2.66
C SER A 98 8.57 4.98 3.17
N GLY A 99 7.68 4.24 2.50
CA GLY A 99 6.23 4.27 2.72
C GLY A 99 5.55 5.59 2.33
N PHE A 100 6.24 6.52 1.68
CA PHE A 100 5.65 7.69 1.05
C PHE A 100 4.91 7.30 -0.23
N ARG A 101 3.84 8.02 -0.56
CA ARG A 101 3.03 7.79 -1.77
C ARG A 101 3.29 8.78 -2.88
N THR A 102 3.87 9.90 -2.51
CA THR A 102 4.15 11.06 -3.33
C THR A 102 5.54 11.53 -2.97
N LEU A 103 6.43 11.57 -3.95
CA LEU A 103 7.81 11.96 -3.75
C LEU A 103 8.05 13.33 -4.39
N PRO A 104 8.65 14.29 -3.66
CA PRO A 104 9.09 15.54 -4.24
C PRO A 104 10.22 15.31 -5.25
N ILE A 105 10.14 15.97 -6.40
CA ILE A 105 11.18 15.96 -7.42
C ILE A 105 11.85 17.31 -7.42
N LEU A 106 13.18 17.30 -7.30
CA LEU A 106 13.98 18.50 -7.22
C LEU A 106 14.79 18.73 -8.49
N LYS A 107 14.87 20.01 -8.88
CA LYS A 107 15.83 20.55 -9.82
C LYS A 107 16.71 21.56 -9.10
N LYS A 108 18.01 21.27 -8.98
CA LYS A 108 18.97 22.17 -8.31
C LYS A 108 18.48 22.65 -6.93
N LYS A 109 17.98 21.73 -6.09
CA LYS A 109 17.40 21.99 -4.74
C LYS A 109 16.10 22.81 -4.70
N THR A 110 15.47 23.03 -5.84
CA THR A 110 14.14 23.65 -5.91
C THR A 110 13.11 22.60 -6.33
N LEU A 111 11.90 22.69 -5.79
CA LEU A 111 10.82 21.77 -6.14
C LEU A 111 10.42 21.97 -7.60
N ALA A 112 10.63 20.93 -8.41
CA ALA A 112 10.29 20.90 -9.83
C ALA A 112 8.92 20.25 -10.09
N GLY A 113 8.50 19.34 -9.20
CA GLY A 113 7.24 18.63 -9.28
C GLY A 113 7.10 17.60 -8.16
N VAL A 114 6.06 16.79 -8.25
CA VAL A 114 5.87 15.59 -7.43
C VAL A 114 5.50 14.41 -8.31
N ILE A 115 5.89 13.20 -7.89
CA ILE A 115 5.44 11.95 -8.51
C ILE A 115 4.68 11.12 -7.48
N SER A 116 3.47 10.71 -7.81
CA SER A 116 2.63 9.86 -6.98
C SER A 116 2.50 8.44 -7.54
N ARG A 117 1.98 7.51 -6.73
CA ARG A 117 1.60 6.17 -7.24
C ARG A 117 0.63 6.25 -8.42
N THR A 118 -0.26 7.25 -8.46
CA THR A 118 -1.19 7.43 -9.59
C THR A 118 -0.43 7.78 -10.87
N ASP A 119 0.61 8.60 -10.79
CA ASP A 119 1.44 8.95 -11.95
C ASP A 119 2.25 7.75 -12.45
N LEU A 120 2.78 6.92 -11.53
CA LEU A 120 3.47 5.68 -11.88
C LEU A 120 2.53 4.63 -12.49
N VAL A 121 1.29 4.52 -12.00
CA VAL A 121 0.28 3.66 -12.60
C VAL A 121 -0.14 4.16 -13.98
N ARG A 122 -0.23 5.48 -14.19
CA ARG A 122 -0.44 6.06 -15.52
C ARG A 122 0.67 5.66 -16.49
N ALA A 123 1.94 5.72 -16.06
CA ALA A 123 3.06 5.24 -16.88
C ALA A 123 2.95 3.76 -17.26
N LEU A 124 2.58 2.89 -16.31
CA LEU A 124 2.37 1.46 -16.56
C LEU A 124 1.24 1.19 -17.57
N VAL A 125 0.16 1.98 -17.53
CA VAL A 125 -0.99 1.86 -18.46
C VAL A 125 -0.61 2.37 -19.85
N GLU A 126 0.00 3.55 -19.97
CA GLU A 126 0.36 4.17 -21.25
C GLU A 126 1.44 3.38 -22.01
N THR A 127 2.33 2.71 -21.29
CA THR A 127 3.37 1.85 -21.88
C THR A 127 2.89 0.41 -22.16
N GLU A 128 1.67 0.06 -21.74
CA GLU A 128 1.12 -1.30 -21.76
C GLU A 128 2.01 -2.35 -21.06
N ALA A 129 2.81 -1.92 -20.07
CA ALA A 129 3.73 -2.80 -19.34
C ALA A 129 3.01 -3.92 -18.56
N LEU A 130 1.69 -3.79 -18.34
CA LEU A 130 0.85 -4.72 -17.59
C LEU A 130 0.00 -5.65 -18.47
N ALA A 131 0.05 -5.53 -19.80
CA ALA A 131 -0.91 -6.16 -20.70
C ALA A 131 -0.86 -7.70 -20.70
N SER A 132 0.27 -8.30 -20.33
CA SER A 132 0.45 -9.77 -20.30
C SER A 132 0.16 -10.41 -18.94
N LEU A 133 -0.12 -9.63 -17.90
CA LEU A 133 -0.32 -10.12 -16.54
C LEU A 133 -1.82 -10.27 -16.24
N LYS A 134 -2.20 -11.38 -15.59
CA LYS A 134 -3.56 -11.60 -15.12
C LYS A 134 -3.73 -11.15 -13.68
N VAL A 135 -4.93 -10.67 -13.36
CA VAL A 135 -5.27 -10.19 -12.01
C VAL A 135 -5.03 -11.28 -10.97
N ARG A 136 -5.40 -12.53 -11.24
CA ARG A 136 -5.15 -13.66 -10.32
C ARG A 136 -3.68 -13.89 -9.96
N ASP A 137 -2.75 -13.51 -10.84
CA ASP A 137 -1.31 -13.72 -10.65
C ASP A 137 -0.69 -12.64 -9.74
N LEU A 138 -1.41 -11.53 -9.53
CA LEU A 138 -0.95 -10.38 -8.73
C LEU A 138 -1.86 -10.03 -7.55
N MET A 139 -3.10 -10.50 -7.49
CA MET A 139 -4.01 -10.12 -6.41
C MET A 139 -3.58 -10.74 -5.08
N THR A 140 -3.83 -10.05 -3.97
CA THR A 140 -3.84 -10.69 -2.65
C THR A 140 -5.07 -11.59 -2.57
N PRO A 141 -4.92 -12.93 -2.46
CA PRO A 141 -6.05 -13.84 -2.43
C PRO A 141 -6.74 -13.83 -1.06
N ASN A 142 -8.03 -14.21 -1.03
CA ASN A 142 -8.83 -14.35 0.20
C ASN A 142 -8.79 -13.10 1.09
N PRO A 143 -9.23 -11.94 0.56
CA PRO A 143 -9.19 -10.69 1.31
C PRO A 143 -10.07 -10.81 2.56
N GLN A 144 -9.55 -10.33 3.68
CA GLN A 144 -10.36 -10.12 4.88
C GLN A 144 -11.42 -9.06 4.57
N CYS A 145 -12.64 -9.29 5.01
CA CYS A 145 -13.79 -8.42 4.74
C CYS A 145 -14.45 -7.99 6.06
N VAL A 146 -15.22 -6.91 6.00
CA VAL A 146 -16.13 -6.51 7.08
C VAL A 146 -17.57 -6.69 6.62
N GLY A 147 -18.47 -6.94 7.56
CA GLY A 147 -19.91 -6.90 7.31
C GLY A 147 -20.42 -5.46 7.21
N GLU A 148 -21.55 -5.26 6.53
CA GLU A 148 -22.20 -3.94 6.42
C GLU A 148 -22.58 -3.32 7.77
N SER A 149 -22.93 -4.15 8.77
CA SER A 149 -23.26 -3.76 10.14
C SER A 149 -22.06 -3.68 11.07
N ASP A 150 -20.84 -4.01 10.60
CA ASP A 150 -19.65 -3.84 11.42
C ASP A 150 -19.41 -2.36 11.73
N THR A 151 -18.69 -2.10 12.82
CA THR A 151 -18.35 -0.72 13.19
C THR A 151 -17.16 -0.20 12.39
N VAL A 152 -17.13 1.11 12.13
CA VAL A 152 -15.97 1.79 11.56
C VAL A 152 -14.70 1.54 12.38
N ASP A 153 -14.80 1.51 13.71
CA ASP A 153 -13.66 1.22 14.57
C ASP A 153 -13.11 -0.19 14.36
N HIS A 154 -13.99 -1.18 14.14
CA HIS A 154 -13.58 -2.53 13.76
C HIS A 154 -12.86 -2.52 12.41
N ALA A 155 -13.41 -1.85 11.39
CA ALA A 155 -12.78 -1.72 10.08
C ALA A 155 -11.41 -1.03 10.15
N VAL A 156 -11.25 0.03 10.95
CA VAL A 156 -9.95 0.71 11.16
C VAL A 156 -8.93 -0.23 11.80
N LYS A 157 -9.31 -0.95 12.85
CA LYS A 157 -8.43 -1.92 13.52
C LYS A 157 -8.00 -3.03 12.56
N LEU A 158 -8.92 -3.51 11.73
CA LEU A 158 -8.63 -4.51 10.71
C LEU A 158 -7.69 -3.94 9.64
N MET A 159 -7.90 -2.72 9.13
CA MET A 159 -6.98 -2.07 8.19
C MET A 159 -5.56 -1.99 8.76
N GLN A 160 -5.45 -1.55 10.02
CA GLN A 160 -4.17 -1.45 10.72
C GLN A 160 -3.47 -2.80 10.89
N SER A 161 -4.21 -3.84 11.29
CA SER A 161 -3.62 -5.18 11.50
C SER A 161 -3.23 -5.86 10.19
N LEU A 162 -3.90 -5.55 9.09
CA LEU A 162 -3.58 -6.11 7.78
C LEU A 162 -2.43 -5.38 7.09
N GLY A 163 -2.13 -4.14 7.50
CA GLY A 163 -1.31 -3.22 6.70
C GLY A 163 -2.03 -2.75 5.42
N GLU A 164 -3.32 -3.06 5.31
CA GLU A 164 -4.17 -2.77 4.16
C GLU A 164 -4.99 -1.52 4.40
N ARG A 165 -5.39 -0.84 3.32
CA ARG A 165 -6.07 0.47 3.43
C ARG A 165 -7.41 0.54 2.75
N SER A 166 -7.85 -0.59 2.24
CA SER A 166 -9.17 -0.82 1.73
C SER A 166 -9.59 -2.23 2.10
N ILE A 167 -10.83 -2.38 2.53
CA ILE A 167 -11.41 -3.64 2.95
C ILE A 167 -12.72 -3.82 2.19
N PRO A 168 -12.95 -4.97 1.53
CA PRO A 168 -14.24 -5.29 0.94
C PRO A 168 -15.32 -5.37 2.02
N VAL A 169 -16.51 -4.87 1.71
CA VAL A 169 -17.70 -4.97 2.56
C VAL A 169 -18.61 -6.04 1.97
N VAL A 170 -19.06 -6.97 2.79
CA VAL A 170 -19.87 -8.11 2.34
C VAL A 170 -21.18 -8.25 3.11
N ASP A 171 -22.17 -8.87 2.47
CA ASP A 171 -23.41 -9.31 3.13
C ASP A 171 -23.17 -10.59 3.97
N ARG A 172 -24.25 -11.15 4.53
CA ARG A 172 -24.21 -12.39 5.32
C ARG A 172 -23.84 -13.63 4.51
N ASN A 173 -24.03 -13.60 3.18
CA ASN A 173 -23.72 -14.68 2.25
C ASN A 173 -22.35 -14.51 1.59
N ARG A 174 -21.52 -13.56 2.05
CA ARG A 174 -20.21 -13.21 1.48
C ARG A 174 -20.26 -12.51 0.12
N HIS A 175 -21.44 -12.07 -0.35
CA HIS A 175 -21.53 -11.26 -1.56
C HIS A 175 -20.96 -9.87 -1.34
N LEU A 176 -20.28 -9.33 -2.34
CA LEU A 176 -19.67 -8.00 -2.27
C LEU A 176 -20.72 -6.89 -2.33
N GLU A 177 -20.84 -6.13 -1.23
CA GLU A 177 -21.76 -4.98 -1.09
C GLU A 177 -21.06 -3.63 -1.19
N GLY A 178 -19.74 -3.57 -1.08
CA GLY A 178 -19.02 -2.30 -1.17
C GLY A 178 -17.54 -2.40 -0.85
N VAL A 179 -16.90 -1.25 -0.73
CA VAL A 179 -15.51 -1.15 -0.26
C VAL A 179 -15.38 0.05 0.69
N VAL A 180 -14.70 -0.16 1.82
CA VAL A 180 -14.33 0.91 2.73
C VAL A 180 -12.83 1.11 2.67
N GLY A 181 -12.38 2.34 2.45
CA GLY A 181 -10.97 2.71 2.42
C GLY A 181 -10.64 3.77 3.46
N LEU A 182 -9.35 3.92 3.78
CA LEU A 182 -8.91 4.90 4.79
C LEU A 182 -9.32 6.34 4.45
N LYS A 183 -9.39 6.70 3.15
CA LYS A 183 -9.87 8.01 2.70
C LYS A 183 -11.33 8.22 3.09
N ASP A 184 -12.17 7.20 2.90
CA ASP A 184 -13.59 7.21 3.24
C ASP A 184 -13.77 7.40 4.75
N LEU A 185 -12.89 6.79 5.56
CA LEU A 185 -12.91 6.90 7.02
C LEU A 185 -12.36 8.23 7.54
N ALA A 186 -11.37 8.83 6.86
CA ALA A 186 -10.76 10.10 7.26
C ALA A 186 -11.77 11.25 7.28
N GLU A 187 -12.76 11.24 6.38
CA GLU A 187 -13.83 12.24 6.36
C GLU A 187 -14.71 12.21 7.61
N PHE A 188 -14.80 11.07 8.30
CA PHE A 188 -15.56 10.93 9.55
C PHE A 188 -14.76 11.42 10.76
N PHE A 189 -13.45 11.18 10.79
CA PHE A 189 -12.59 11.68 11.86
C PHE A 189 -12.44 13.21 11.84
N ALA A 190 -12.61 13.84 10.68
CA ALA A 190 -12.57 15.29 10.52
C ALA A 190 -13.86 16.02 10.93
N ARG A 191 -14.95 15.31 11.24
CA ARG A 191 -16.18 15.94 11.74
C ARG A 191 -15.97 16.36 13.20
N PRO A 192 -16.13 17.65 13.56
CA PRO A 192 -16.03 18.06 14.95
C PRO A 192 -17.08 17.29 15.76
N LYS A 193 -16.65 16.69 16.87
CA LYS A 193 -17.59 16.19 17.89
C LYS A 193 -18.53 17.34 18.22
N THR A 194 -19.82 17.12 18.00
CA THR A 194 -20.89 18.12 18.07
C THR A 194 -20.75 18.99 19.32
N ARG A 195 -20.86 20.31 19.12
CA ARG A 195 -20.93 21.38 20.13
C ARG A 195 -21.57 20.90 21.44
N GLU A 196 -20.79 20.89 22.51
CA GLU A 196 -21.34 20.96 23.87
C GLU A 196 -22.15 22.26 23.95
N ARG A 197 -23.48 22.14 24.07
CA ARG A 197 -24.29 23.27 24.54
C ARG A 197 -24.07 23.36 26.04
N TYR A 198 -23.74 24.57 26.50
CA TYR A 198 -23.67 24.92 27.90
C TYR A 198 -25.01 24.58 28.57
N GLY A 199 -25.09 23.45 29.28
CA GLY A 199 -26.32 23.01 29.95
C GLY A 199 -26.54 21.51 30.10
N ASP A 200 -25.82 20.65 29.37
CA ASP A 200 -26.03 19.20 29.50
C ASP A 200 -25.33 18.65 30.76
N ARG A 201 -26.15 18.36 31.78
CA ARG A 201 -25.76 17.63 32.98
C ARG A 201 -25.05 16.34 32.59
N ALA A 202 -23.92 16.07 33.25
CA ALA A 202 -23.13 14.84 33.24
C ALA A 202 -23.91 13.59 32.76
N GLY A 203 -23.92 13.39 31.45
CA GLY A 203 -24.52 12.25 30.77
C GLY A 203 -23.42 11.60 29.95
N ARG A 204 -23.24 10.28 30.12
CA ARG A 204 -22.25 9.46 29.42
C ARG A 204 -22.09 9.91 27.96
N GLU A 205 -20.85 10.13 27.52
CA GLU A 205 -20.51 10.21 26.09
C GLU A 205 -20.92 8.90 25.41
N GLU A 206 -22.19 8.76 25.02
CA GLU A 206 -22.64 7.61 24.25
C GLU A 206 -22.18 7.83 22.81
N ARG A 207 -20.96 7.37 22.51
CA ARG A 207 -20.43 7.36 21.16
C ARG A 207 -21.28 6.38 20.36
N VAL A 208 -22.22 6.90 19.58
CA VAL A 208 -22.96 6.09 18.59
C VAL A 208 -21.91 5.45 17.67
N ALA A 209 -21.82 4.13 17.71
CA ALA A 209 -20.91 3.40 16.84
C ALA A 209 -21.40 3.55 15.39
N ILE A 210 -20.55 4.12 14.54
CA ILE A 210 -20.87 4.30 13.12
C ILE A 210 -20.70 2.95 12.43
N GLU A 211 -21.73 2.50 11.72
CA GLU A 211 -21.68 1.27 10.91
C GLU A 211 -20.97 1.50 9.57
N VAL A 212 -20.30 0.47 9.06
CA VAL A 212 -19.57 0.49 7.79
C VAL A 212 -20.47 0.86 6.61
N LYS A 213 -21.73 0.38 6.59
CA LYS A 213 -22.68 0.71 5.52
C LYS A 213 -22.91 2.21 5.32
N GLY A 214 -22.75 3.01 6.38
CA GLY A 214 -22.93 4.46 6.34
C GLY A 214 -21.74 5.23 5.74
N VAL A 215 -20.62 4.55 5.51
CA VAL A 215 -19.35 5.16 5.07
C VAL A 215 -18.73 4.48 3.85
N MET A 216 -19.18 3.26 3.52
CA MET A 216 -18.64 2.49 2.40
C MET A 216 -18.94 3.16 1.06
N ARG A 217 -18.06 2.92 0.08
CA ARG A 217 -18.31 3.31 -1.31
C ARG A 217 -19.08 2.21 -2.04
N TYR A 218 -20.10 2.65 -2.77
CA TYR A 218 -20.95 1.84 -3.64
C TYR A 218 -21.25 2.59 -4.94
N PRO A 219 -21.26 1.92 -6.11
CA PRO A 219 -20.86 0.52 -6.32
C PRO A 219 -19.33 0.33 -6.22
N PRO A 220 -18.83 -0.83 -5.75
CA PRO A 220 -17.40 -1.10 -5.71
C PRO A 220 -16.82 -1.27 -7.13
N VAL A 221 -15.57 -0.86 -7.32
CA VAL A 221 -14.83 -1.12 -8.55
C VAL A 221 -14.31 -2.55 -8.51
N MET A 222 -14.74 -3.37 -9.46
CA MET A 222 -14.46 -4.81 -9.47
C MET A 222 -13.95 -5.33 -10.82
N VAL A 223 -13.25 -6.46 -10.77
CA VAL A 223 -12.73 -7.23 -11.92
C VAL A 223 -12.83 -8.73 -11.64
N GLY A 224 -12.86 -9.56 -12.68
CA GLY A 224 -12.72 -11.01 -12.53
C GLY A 224 -11.25 -11.45 -12.42
N PRO A 225 -10.97 -12.67 -11.91
CA PRO A 225 -9.59 -13.18 -11.75
C PRO A 225 -8.83 -13.32 -13.08
N GLU A 226 -9.54 -13.57 -14.19
CA GLU A 226 -8.97 -13.72 -15.54
C GLU A 226 -8.79 -12.39 -16.29
N ALA A 227 -9.19 -11.26 -15.68
CA ALA A 227 -9.02 -9.95 -16.27
C ALA A 227 -7.52 -9.59 -16.37
N ASP A 228 -7.18 -8.73 -17.33
CA ASP A 228 -5.83 -8.21 -17.46
C ASP A 228 -5.55 -7.17 -16.38
N VAL A 229 -4.33 -7.20 -15.83
CA VAL A 229 -3.89 -6.22 -14.81
C VAL A 229 -3.90 -4.80 -15.38
N HIS A 230 -3.63 -4.65 -16.67
CA HIS A 230 -3.77 -3.37 -17.38
C HIS A 230 -5.18 -2.80 -17.23
N ARG A 231 -6.22 -3.62 -17.43
CA ARG A 231 -7.61 -3.21 -17.26
C ARG A 231 -7.93 -2.81 -15.81
N ALA A 232 -7.42 -3.56 -14.84
CA ALA A 232 -7.56 -3.20 -13.44
C ALA A 232 -6.92 -1.84 -13.12
N ALA A 233 -5.71 -1.57 -13.65
CA ALA A 233 -5.02 -0.30 -13.50
C ALA A 233 -5.79 0.86 -14.16
N GLU A 234 -6.35 0.68 -15.36
CA GLU A 234 -7.22 1.67 -16.00
C GLU A 234 -8.43 2.03 -15.14
N LEU A 235 -9.07 1.02 -14.54
CA LEU A 235 -10.21 1.23 -13.64
C LEU A 235 -9.80 2.00 -12.38
N MET A 236 -8.62 1.70 -11.81
CA MET A 236 -8.08 2.48 -10.69
C MET A 236 -7.89 3.96 -11.03
N LEU A 237 -7.37 4.26 -12.23
CA LEU A 237 -7.18 5.63 -12.69
C LEU A 237 -8.52 6.32 -12.97
N ARG A 238 -9.39 5.68 -13.75
CA ARG A 238 -10.68 6.23 -14.18
C ARG A 238 -11.61 6.56 -13.01
N HIS A 239 -11.66 5.67 -12.02
CA HIS A 239 -12.53 5.84 -10.86
C HIS A 239 -11.83 6.52 -9.68
N ASN A 240 -10.57 6.94 -9.85
CA ASN A 240 -9.73 7.53 -8.80
C ASN A 240 -9.74 6.68 -7.51
N VAL A 241 -9.58 5.36 -7.66
CA VAL A 241 -9.53 4.40 -6.55
C VAL A 241 -8.11 3.83 -6.40
N SER A 242 -7.76 3.43 -5.18
CA SER A 242 -6.43 2.84 -4.90
C SER A 242 -6.41 1.32 -4.99
N SER A 243 -7.57 0.69 -5.16
CA SER A 243 -7.75 -0.74 -5.21
C SER A 243 -8.97 -1.12 -6.03
N VAL A 244 -8.94 -2.34 -6.57
CA VAL A 244 -10.07 -3.03 -7.19
C VAL A 244 -10.30 -4.33 -6.45
N ILE A 245 -11.56 -4.71 -6.30
CA ILE A 245 -11.94 -5.98 -5.68
C ILE A 245 -12.05 -7.04 -6.77
N VAL A 246 -11.41 -8.19 -6.56
CA VAL A 246 -11.49 -9.31 -7.50
C VAL A 246 -12.62 -10.21 -7.06
N VAL A 247 -13.59 -10.40 -7.96
CA VAL A 247 -14.85 -11.09 -7.67
C VAL A 247 -14.99 -12.31 -8.56
N ASP A 248 -15.39 -13.44 -7.98
CA ASP A 248 -15.83 -14.64 -8.69
C ASP A 248 -17.17 -15.08 -8.08
N LYS A 249 -18.20 -15.25 -8.91
CA LYS A 249 -19.58 -15.60 -8.48
C LYS A 249 -20.06 -14.75 -7.29
N ASP A 250 -19.96 -13.44 -7.42
CA ASP A 250 -20.36 -12.41 -6.43
C ASP A 250 -19.55 -12.39 -5.12
N GLU A 251 -18.62 -13.33 -4.90
CA GLU A 251 -17.75 -13.34 -3.74
C GLU A 251 -16.40 -12.65 -4.00
N PRO A 252 -15.87 -11.86 -3.04
CA PRO A 252 -14.53 -11.31 -3.15
C PRO A 252 -13.47 -12.39 -2.93
N VAL A 253 -12.83 -12.82 -4.02
CA VAL A 253 -11.75 -13.82 -4.04
C VAL A 253 -10.36 -13.20 -3.97
N GLY A 254 -10.25 -11.90 -4.22
CA GLY A 254 -8.97 -11.18 -4.20
C GLY A 254 -9.11 -9.67 -4.05
N ILE A 255 -7.99 -9.00 -3.78
CA ILE A 255 -7.87 -7.55 -3.86
C ILE A 255 -6.57 -7.20 -4.59
N LEU A 256 -6.63 -6.25 -5.51
CA LEU A 256 -5.45 -5.71 -6.19
C LEU A 256 -5.38 -4.21 -5.94
N THR A 257 -4.21 -3.71 -5.56
CA THR A 257 -3.99 -2.31 -5.16
C THR A 257 -2.91 -1.64 -6.00
N LYS A 258 -2.86 -0.30 -5.97
CA LYS A 258 -1.72 0.44 -6.55
C LYS A 258 -0.38 0.05 -5.92
N ALA A 259 -0.35 -0.41 -4.67
CA ALA A 259 0.88 -0.86 -4.02
C ALA A 259 1.44 -2.12 -4.69
N ASP A 260 0.57 -3.06 -5.07
CA ASP A 260 0.92 -4.25 -5.82
C ASP A 260 1.56 -3.89 -7.17
N LEU A 261 1.03 -2.87 -7.86
CA LEU A 261 1.61 -2.35 -9.10
C LEU A 261 2.98 -1.69 -8.90
N MET A 262 3.26 -1.13 -7.71
CA MET A 262 4.60 -0.60 -7.40
C MET A 262 5.63 -1.74 -7.28
N HIS A 263 5.24 -2.90 -6.73
CA HIS A 263 6.14 -4.06 -6.69
C HIS A 263 6.46 -4.58 -8.11
N VAL A 264 5.48 -4.57 -9.01
CA VAL A 264 5.71 -4.91 -10.42
C VAL A 264 6.67 -3.91 -11.06
N LEU A 265 6.44 -2.60 -10.89
CA LEU A 265 7.29 -1.56 -11.46
C LEU A 265 8.71 -1.59 -10.91
N ALA A 266 8.88 -1.71 -9.60
CA ALA A 266 10.17 -1.91 -8.95
C ALA A 266 10.88 -3.18 -9.46
N GLY A 267 10.12 -4.22 -9.79
CA GLY A 267 10.65 -5.45 -10.38
C GLY A 267 11.29 -5.27 -11.76
N PHE A 268 10.98 -4.19 -12.49
CA PHE A 268 11.61 -3.89 -13.77
C PHE A 268 13.02 -3.29 -13.64
N GLN A 269 13.45 -2.91 -12.44
CA GLN A 269 14.82 -2.47 -12.21
C GLN A 269 15.81 -3.62 -12.45
N GLU A 270 16.83 -3.38 -13.27
CA GLU A 270 17.94 -4.32 -13.45
C GLU A 270 18.89 -4.23 -12.25
N ARG A 271 19.12 -5.36 -11.58
CA ARG A 271 20.01 -5.45 -10.42
C ARG A 271 20.51 -6.85 -10.17
N GLU A 272 21.68 -6.94 -9.54
CA GLU A 272 22.30 -8.20 -9.13
C GLU A 272 21.67 -8.77 -7.85
N GLN A 273 21.17 -7.91 -6.95
CA GLN A 273 20.63 -8.30 -5.64
C GLN A 273 19.12 -8.07 -5.57
N LEU A 274 18.41 -8.93 -4.83
CA LEU A 274 16.97 -8.80 -4.57
C LEU A 274 16.67 -7.52 -3.77
N PHE A 275 15.63 -6.77 -4.15
CA PHE A 275 15.09 -5.71 -3.30
C PHE A 275 14.37 -6.31 -2.10
N VAL A 276 14.82 -5.99 -0.91
CA VAL A 276 14.18 -6.40 0.33
C VAL A 276 13.75 -5.15 1.09
N GLU A 277 12.45 -5.06 1.34
CA GLU A 277 11.85 -4.04 2.20
C GLU A 277 11.37 -4.73 3.47
N VAL A 278 11.76 -4.20 4.64
CA VAL A 278 11.25 -4.68 5.92
C VAL A 278 10.67 -3.51 6.70
N SER A 279 9.46 -3.68 7.22
CA SER A 279 8.73 -2.67 8.00
C SER A 279 8.23 -3.25 9.32
N GLY A 280 8.00 -2.40 10.33
CA GLY A 280 7.47 -2.82 11.63
C GLY A 280 8.52 -3.40 12.60
N LEU A 281 9.78 -3.04 12.38
CA LEU A 281 10.94 -3.39 13.21
C LEU A 281 11.61 -2.15 13.82
N GLU A 282 10.90 -1.02 13.88
CA GLU A 282 11.47 0.25 14.34
C GLU A 282 12.01 0.20 15.78
N ASP A 283 11.46 -0.71 16.60
CA ASP A 283 11.83 -0.92 18.00
C ASP A 283 12.81 -2.09 18.22
N GLU A 284 13.23 -2.79 17.17
CA GLU A 284 14.11 -3.96 17.26
C GLU A 284 15.60 -3.57 17.08
N PRO A 285 16.53 -4.29 17.75
CA PRO A 285 17.95 -3.98 17.68
C PRO A 285 18.53 -4.31 16.29
N THR A 286 19.62 -3.64 15.93
CA THR A 286 20.23 -3.73 14.59
C THR A 286 20.66 -5.16 14.21
N ASP A 287 21.12 -5.95 15.17
CA ASP A 287 21.51 -7.35 14.99
C ASP A 287 20.34 -8.25 14.54
N ALA A 288 19.10 -7.91 14.93
CA ALA A 288 17.92 -8.58 14.43
C ALA A 288 17.76 -8.40 12.91
N TYR A 289 18.07 -7.21 12.38
CA TYR A 289 18.05 -6.97 10.94
C TYR A 289 19.09 -7.84 10.22
N ASP A 290 20.33 -7.87 10.70
CA ASP A 290 21.40 -8.65 10.08
C ASP A 290 21.06 -10.15 10.02
N ALA A 291 20.52 -10.70 11.11
CA ALA A 291 20.06 -12.09 11.17
C ALA A 291 18.92 -12.37 10.19
N MET A 292 17.96 -11.44 10.06
CA MET A 292 16.88 -11.54 9.08
C MET A 292 17.40 -11.51 7.65
N TYR A 293 18.29 -10.56 7.31
CA TYR A 293 18.87 -10.45 5.98
C TYR A 293 19.67 -11.70 5.61
N ALA A 294 20.46 -12.25 6.53
CA ALA A 294 21.18 -13.51 6.31
C ALA A 294 20.22 -14.67 6.01
N THR A 295 19.12 -14.77 6.77
CA THR A 295 18.08 -15.79 6.56
C THR A 295 17.39 -15.62 5.21
N ILE A 296 17.01 -14.40 4.85
CA ILE A 296 16.41 -14.07 3.55
C ILE A 296 17.35 -14.45 2.42
N GLN A 297 18.62 -14.01 2.46
CA GLN A 297 19.59 -14.32 1.42
C GLN A 297 19.78 -15.83 1.23
N LYS A 298 19.84 -16.61 2.31
CA LYS A 298 19.95 -18.07 2.26
C LYS A 298 18.77 -18.72 1.56
N GLU A 299 17.54 -18.34 1.91
CA GLU A 299 16.34 -18.93 1.31
C GLU A 299 16.09 -18.43 -0.11
N MET A 300 16.45 -17.18 -0.41
CA MET A 300 16.35 -16.63 -1.77
C MET A 300 17.27 -17.34 -2.76
N LYS A 301 18.43 -17.87 -2.34
CA LYS A 301 19.28 -18.71 -3.21
C LYS A 301 18.53 -19.94 -3.72
N LYS A 302 17.73 -20.59 -2.86
CA LYS A 302 16.92 -21.75 -3.25
C LYS A 302 15.76 -21.35 -4.17
N ILE A 303 15.10 -20.23 -3.87
CA ILE A 303 13.98 -19.74 -4.70
C ILE A 303 14.47 -19.29 -6.09
N ALA A 304 15.69 -18.74 -6.18
CA ALA A 304 16.30 -18.32 -7.44
C ALA A 304 16.50 -19.47 -8.44
N GLU A 305 16.61 -20.72 -7.98
CA GLU A 305 16.64 -21.91 -8.85
C GLU A 305 15.27 -22.21 -9.50
N LEU A 306 14.18 -21.70 -8.92
CA LEU A 306 12.82 -21.98 -9.36
C LEU A 306 12.23 -20.87 -10.23
N THR A 307 12.51 -19.61 -9.89
CA THR A 307 11.96 -18.39 -10.50
C THR A 307 12.90 -17.21 -10.26
N THR A 308 12.81 -16.14 -11.05
CA THR A 308 13.62 -14.94 -10.87
C THR A 308 13.04 -14.04 -9.78
N PRO A 309 13.67 -13.91 -8.60
CA PRO A 309 13.21 -13.03 -7.53
C PRO A 309 13.33 -11.56 -7.96
N ARG A 310 12.33 -10.73 -7.68
CA ARG A 310 12.34 -9.29 -8.03
C ARG A 310 12.27 -8.39 -6.82
N THR A 311 11.26 -8.59 -5.97
CA THR A 311 11.11 -7.83 -4.72
C THR A 311 10.57 -8.73 -3.61
N LEU A 312 11.01 -8.51 -2.37
CA LEU A 312 10.44 -9.09 -1.16
C LEU A 312 10.13 -7.98 -0.17
N SER A 313 8.85 -7.79 0.15
CA SER A 313 8.44 -6.90 1.23
C SER A 313 7.94 -7.70 2.41
N LEU A 314 8.44 -7.39 3.59
CA LEU A 314 8.11 -8.00 4.86
C LEU A 314 7.50 -6.94 5.78
N HIS A 315 6.30 -7.21 6.27
CA HIS A 315 5.66 -6.44 7.31
C HIS A 315 5.64 -7.26 8.60
N VAL A 316 6.35 -6.78 9.61
CA VAL A 316 6.43 -7.39 10.94
C VAL A 316 5.49 -6.64 11.87
N GLN A 317 4.70 -7.38 12.63
CA GLN A 317 3.87 -6.82 13.69
C GLN A 317 4.14 -7.55 15.00
N LYS A 318 4.33 -6.79 16.07
CA LYS A 318 4.52 -7.30 17.42
C LYS A 318 3.26 -7.03 18.24
N TYR A 319 2.67 -8.06 18.82
CA TYR A 319 1.48 -7.92 19.67
C TYR A 319 1.52 -8.89 20.86
N LYS A 320 0.75 -8.59 21.91
CA LYS A 320 0.59 -9.43 23.10
C LYS A 320 -0.82 -10.05 23.09
N PRO A 321 -0.97 -11.34 22.78
CA PRO A 321 -2.30 -11.97 22.72
C PRO A 321 -2.92 -12.14 24.12
N ASP A 322 -2.14 -12.65 25.09
CA ASP A 322 -2.48 -12.73 26.52
C ASP A 322 -1.19 -13.10 27.29
N GLY A 323 -0.69 -12.21 28.16
CA GLY A 323 0.51 -12.42 28.99
C GLY A 323 1.71 -11.49 28.70
N ASP A 324 2.87 -11.79 29.32
CA ASP A 324 4.09 -10.96 29.24
C ASP A 324 4.94 -11.20 27.98
N ARG A 325 4.59 -12.19 27.16
CA ARG A 325 5.37 -12.56 25.98
C ARG A 325 4.83 -11.90 24.71
N TRP A 326 5.74 -11.36 23.93
CA TRP A 326 5.45 -10.79 22.62
C TRP A 326 5.36 -11.88 21.56
N LYS A 327 4.44 -11.72 20.62
CA LYS A 327 4.27 -12.57 19.45
C LYS A 327 4.50 -11.76 18.19
N TYR A 328 5.24 -12.34 17.25
CA TYR A 328 5.52 -11.76 15.94
C TYR A 328 4.55 -12.32 14.91
N SER A 329 3.91 -11.44 14.15
CA SER A 329 3.15 -11.77 12.95
C SER A 329 3.87 -11.17 11.75
N LEU A 330 4.33 -12.01 10.84
CA LEU A 330 5.00 -11.60 9.61
C LEU A 330 4.05 -11.80 8.44
N ARG A 331 4.02 -10.82 7.56
CA ARG A 331 3.36 -10.90 6.26
C ARG A 331 4.38 -10.55 5.19
N CYS A 332 4.44 -11.34 4.12
CA CYS A 332 5.27 -11.01 2.99
C CYS A 332 4.48 -10.88 1.70
N ARG A 333 5.02 -10.01 0.84
CA ARG A 333 4.69 -9.93 -0.57
C ARG A 333 5.98 -10.17 -1.35
N PHE A 334 6.00 -11.21 -2.15
CA PHE A 334 7.15 -11.63 -2.92
C PHE A 334 6.83 -11.59 -4.41
N ALA A 335 7.42 -10.64 -5.13
CA ALA A 335 7.27 -10.51 -6.57
C ALA A 335 8.39 -11.24 -7.30
N THR A 336 8.01 -11.92 -8.37
CA THR A 336 8.89 -12.58 -9.32
C THR A 336 8.73 -11.94 -10.70
N ALA A 337 9.36 -12.50 -11.73
CA ALA A 337 9.18 -11.99 -13.10
C ALA A 337 7.72 -12.03 -13.60
N HIS A 338 6.88 -12.94 -13.09
CA HIS A 338 5.52 -13.15 -13.60
C HIS A 338 4.43 -13.28 -12.54
N ASP A 339 4.80 -13.60 -11.30
CA ASP A 339 3.87 -13.92 -10.22
C ASP A 339 4.16 -13.11 -8.98
N MET A 340 3.12 -12.83 -8.20
CA MET A 340 3.24 -12.29 -6.86
C MET A 340 2.66 -13.24 -5.83
N TYR A 341 3.49 -13.57 -4.84
CA TYR A 341 3.15 -14.51 -3.78
C TYR A 341 2.94 -13.77 -2.47
N TYR A 342 1.90 -14.18 -1.76
CA TYR A 342 1.55 -13.63 -0.44
C TYR A 342 1.65 -14.73 0.60
N ALA A 343 2.46 -14.52 1.63
CA ALA A 343 2.55 -15.44 2.76
C ALA A 343 2.36 -14.68 4.07
N HIS A 344 1.80 -15.36 5.06
CA HIS A 344 1.74 -14.87 6.43
C HIS A 344 2.11 -16.00 7.36
N HIS A 345 2.76 -15.66 8.47
CA HIS A 345 3.10 -16.60 9.51
C HIS A 345 3.21 -15.86 10.85
N PHE A 346 3.08 -16.58 11.95
CA PHE A 346 3.28 -16.02 13.28
C PHE A 346 4.09 -16.97 14.14
N ASP A 347 4.91 -16.43 15.02
CA ASP A 347 5.66 -17.18 16.02
C ASP A 347 5.96 -16.29 17.23
N TRP A 348 6.42 -16.90 18.32
CA TRP A 348 6.94 -16.18 19.49
C TRP A 348 8.36 -15.67 19.26
N ASP A 349 9.08 -16.21 18.28
CA ASP A 349 10.42 -15.77 17.86
C ASP A 349 10.43 -15.24 16.42
N LEU A 350 11.06 -14.10 16.20
CA LEU A 350 11.11 -13.43 14.89
C LEU A 350 11.82 -14.27 13.82
N ASN A 351 12.92 -14.92 14.16
CA ASN A 351 13.70 -15.72 13.19
C ASN A 351 13.00 -17.03 12.85
N LEU A 352 12.38 -17.69 13.84
CA LEU A 352 11.53 -18.86 13.60
C LEU A 352 10.34 -18.49 12.71
N ALA A 353 9.68 -17.36 13.00
CA ALA A 353 8.58 -16.88 12.18
C ALA A 353 8.99 -16.64 10.73
N LEU A 354 10.15 -15.99 10.53
CA LEU A 354 10.69 -15.69 9.20
C LEU A 354 11.06 -16.96 8.44
N GLY A 355 11.77 -17.88 9.09
CA GLY A 355 12.18 -19.15 8.48
C GLY A 355 10.98 -19.96 7.98
N ALA A 356 9.97 -20.14 8.84
CA ALA A 356 8.74 -20.86 8.49
C ALA A 356 7.95 -20.14 7.38
N LEU A 357 7.90 -18.80 7.40
CA LEU A 357 7.27 -18.02 6.36
C LEU A 357 7.95 -18.22 4.99
N LEU A 358 9.28 -18.14 4.94
CA LEU A 358 10.05 -18.30 3.70
C LEU A 358 10.00 -19.74 3.18
N GLU A 359 9.99 -20.73 4.06
CA GLU A 359 9.78 -22.13 3.67
C GLU A 359 8.38 -22.35 3.09
N GLY A 360 7.35 -21.78 3.72
CA GLY A 360 5.98 -21.81 3.20
C GLY A 360 5.87 -21.15 1.82
N LEU A 361 6.56 -20.03 1.63
CA LEU A 361 6.69 -19.34 0.35
C LEU A 361 7.35 -20.24 -0.71
N TYR A 362 8.49 -20.85 -0.41
CA TYR A 362 9.18 -21.79 -1.30
C TYR A 362 8.27 -22.95 -1.74
N ARG A 363 7.60 -23.62 -0.78
CA ARG A 363 6.68 -24.74 -1.06
C ARG A 363 5.54 -24.32 -1.98
N ARG A 364 5.01 -23.09 -1.80
CA ARG A 364 3.95 -22.56 -2.67
C ARG A 364 4.45 -22.34 -4.10
N ILE A 365 5.63 -21.75 -4.26
CA ILE A 365 6.24 -21.53 -5.59
C ILE A 365 6.45 -22.86 -6.33
N VAL A 366 6.93 -23.89 -5.64
CA VAL A 366 7.08 -25.24 -6.21
C VAL A 366 5.74 -25.77 -6.72
N LYS A 367 4.70 -25.74 -5.87
CA LYS A 367 3.36 -26.24 -6.21
C LYS A 367 2.74 -25.48 -7.39
N GLU A 368 2.90 -24.16 -7.44
CA GLU A 368 2.39 -23.32 -8.53
C GLU A 368 3.08 -23.65 -9.87
N LYS A 369 4.40 -23.83 -9.84
CA LYS A 369 5.20 -24.21 -11.01
C LYS A 369 4.78 -25.57 -11.55
N GLU A 370 4.58 -26.56 -10.67
CA GLU A 370 4.07 -27.89 -11.05
C GLU A 370 2.66 -27.83 -11.66
N ARG A 371 1.78 -26.99 -11.10
CA ARG A 371 0.43 -26.77 -11.65
C ARG A 371 0.50 -26.19 -13.06
N LYS A 372 1.27 -25.12 -13.27
CA LYS A 372 1.43 -24.47 -14.59
C LYS A 372 2.02 -25.42 -15.64
N ILE A 373 2.96 -26.29 -15.25
CA ILE A 373 3.49 -27.33 -16.16
C ILE A 373 2.41 -28.33 -16.55
N THR A 374 1.58 -28.75 -15.59
CA THR A 374 0.48 -29.71 -15.83
C THR A 374 -0.61 -29.11 -16.73
N GLU A 375 -0.99 -27.85 -16.51
CA GLU A 375 -1.95 -27.11 -17.34
C GLU A 375 -1.46 -26.94 -18.77
N LYS A 376 -0.19 -26.57 -18.96
CA LYS A 376 0.43 -26.45 -20.30
C LYS A 376 0.43 -27.77 -21.06
N LYS A 377 0.67 -28.90 -20.37
CA LYS A 377 0.61 -30.24 -20.98
C LYS A 377 -0.81 -30.59 -21.42
N ARG A 378 -1.85 -30.23 -20.64
CA ARG A 378 -3.25 -30.48 -21.01
C ARG A 378 -3.70 -29.67 -22.23
N HIS A 379 -3.24 -28.43 -22.36
CA HIS A 379 -3.55 -27.59 -23.54
C HIS A 379 -2.78 -27.96 -24.82
N HIS A 380 -1.70 -28.74 -24.75
CA HIS A 380 -1.02 -29.24 -25.95
C HIS A 380 -1.54 -30.63 -26.40
N SER A 381 -2.33 -31.30 -25.56
CA SER A 381 -2.89 -32.63 -25.84
C SER A 381 -4.38 -32.61 -26.22
N ALA A 382 -4.98 -31.42 -26.30
CA ALA A 382 -6.34 -31.15 -26.75
C ALA A 382 -6.27 -30.24 -27.98
#